data_AF-A0A6P4CAF2-F1
#
_entry.id   AF-A0A6P4CAF2-F1
#
_cell.length_a   1.000
_cell.length_b   1.000
_cell.length_c   1.000
_cell.angle_alpha   90.00
_cell.angle_beta   90.00
_cell.angle_gamma   90.00
#
_symmetry.space_group_name_H-M   'P 1'
#
loop_
_entity.id
_entity.type
_entity.pdbx_description
1 polymer ?
#
loop_
_entity_poly.entity_id
_entity_poly.type
_entity_poly.pdbx_seq_one_letter_code
_entity_poly.pdbx_strand_id
1 'polypeptide(L)'
;MFFVQEKFIWDKIHDAIIRKIFDHRMVRRLQQMLEDVCERRDHLTIGSIFSNIKKAMYIHWETNEEFKRRYLMNRANRASSKSSNYTCGLATFMKTKVKLSKLLDRDVMMAETLKYTHTLKENKE
;
A
#
# COMPACT_ATOMS: atom_id res chain seq x y z
N MET A 1 25.12 -4.88 -12.09
CA MET A 1 23.70 -5.30 -12.00
C MET A 1 22.88 -4.25 -12.73
N PHE A 2 22.52 -4.51 -13.99
CA PHE A 2 21.77 -3.56 -14.82
C PHE A 2 20.28 -3.67 -14.49
N PHE A 3 19.68 -2.62 -13.94
CA PHE A 3 18.23 -2.50 -13.85
C PHE A 3 17.71 -2.12 -15.24
N VAL A 4 17.13 -3.08 -15.96
CA VAL A 4 16.35 -2.78 -17.17
C VAL A 4 15.11 -2.01 -16.70
N GLN A 5 15.07 -0.71 -17.00
CA GLN A 5 13.86 0.11 -16.87
C GLN A 5 12.90 -0.34 -17.98
N GLU A 6 12.10 -1.35 -17.69
CA GLU A 6 10.99 -1.75 -18.53
C GLU A 6 9.98 -0.60 -18.54
N LYS A 7 9.87 0.10 -19.67
CA LYS A 7 8.88 1.15 -19.89
C LYS A 7 7.50 0.49 -19.85
N PHE A 8 6.85 0.51 -18.69
CA PHE A 8 5.49 0.03 -18.53
C PHE A 8 4.55 0.95 -19.31
N ILE A 9 4.05 0.47 -20.46
CA ILE A 9 3.10 1.18 -21.30
C ILE A 9 1.71 0.98 -20.67
N TRP A 10 1.17 2.04 -20.08
CA TRP A 10 -0.19 2.05 -19.53
C TRP A 10 -1.20 1.98 -20.68
N ASP A 11 -2.00 0.91 -20.74
CA ASP A 11 -3.12 0.81 -21.68
C ASP A 11 -4.42 1.38 -21.07
N LYS A 12 -5.46 1.52 -21.90
CA LYS A 12 -6.79 2.01 -21.48
C LYS A 12 -7.47 1.15 -20.42
N ILE A 13 -7.14 -0.15 -20.32
CA ILE A 13 -7.72 -1.07 -19.34
C ILE A 13 -7.16 -0.75 -17.96
N HIS A 14 -5.87 -0.46 -17.88
CA HIS A 14 -5.22 -0.10 -16.62
C HIS A 14 -5.77 1.23 -16.08
N ASP A 15 -6.01 2.22 -16.93
CA ASP A 15 -6.65 3.48 -16.54
C ASP A 15 -8.07 3.26 -15.98
N ALA A 16 -8.86 2.38 -16.62
CA ALA A 16 -10.19 2.02 -16.14
C ALA A 16 -10.16 1.31 -14.78
N ILE A 17 -9.19 0.41 -14.56
CA ILE A 17 -9.00 -0.27 -13.27
C ILE A 17 -8.54 0.71 -12.20
N ILE A 18 -7.61 1.61 -12.50
CA ILE A 18 -7.15 2.66 -11.59
C ILE A 18 -8.32 3.55 -11.18
N ARG A 19 -9.17 3.95 -12.13
CA ARG A 19 -10.37 4.74 -11.86
C ARG A 19 -11.34 4.02 -10.92
N LYS A 20 -11.64 2.74 -11.16
CA LYS A 20 -12.51 1.94 -10.27
C LYS A 20 -11.98 1.85 -8.83
N ILE A 21 -10.67 1.65 -8.68
CA ILE A 21 -10.03 1.59 -7.34
C ILE A 21 -10.08 2.95 -6.65
N PHE A 22 -9.85 4.03 -7.41
CA PHE A 22 -9.97 5.39 -6.91
C PHE A 22 -11.40 5.65 -6.43
N ASP A 23 -12.40 5.45 -7.29
CA ASP A 23 -13.81 5.67 -6.96
C ASP A 23 -14.23 4.91 -5.70
N HIS A 24 -13.90 3.62 -5.60
CA HIS A 24 -14.23 2.81 -4.43
C HIS A 24 -13.58 3.36 -3.14
N ARG A 25 -12.29 3.72 -3.19
CA ARG A 25 -11.59 4.27 -2.01
C ARG A 25 -12.12 5.65 -1.62
N MET A 26 -12.43 6.48 -2.61
CA MET A 26 -12.94 7.82 -2.37
C MET A 26 -14.34 7.78 -1.77
N VAL A 27 -15.23 6.94 -2.32
CA VAL A 27 -16.56 6.68 -1.79
C VAL A 27 -16.46 6.22 -0.33
N ARG A 28 -15.60 5.26 -0.02
CA ARG A 28 -15.43 4.74 1.35
C ARG A 28 -14.89 5.79 2.33
N ARG A 29 -13.89 6.59 1.93
CA ARG A 29 -13.33 7.65 2.79
C ARG A 29 -14.34 8.78 3.04
N LEU A 30 -15.03 9.21 1.99
CA LEU A 30 -16.07 10.24 2.10
C LEU A 30 -17.21 9.76 2.99
N GLN A 31 -17.63 8.51 2.84
CA GLN A 31 -18.67 7.92 3.68
C GLN A 31 -18.26 7.92 5.15
N GLN A 32 -17.02 7.54 5.47
CA GLN A 32 -16.50 7.59 6.84
C GLN A 32 -16.44 9.02 7.40
N MET A 33 -15.93 9.98 6.63
CA MET A 33 -15.89 11.39 7.07
C MET A 33 -17.29 11.97 7.27
N LEU A 34 -18.26 11.56 6.46
CA LEU A 34 -19.66 11.96 6.63
C LEU A 34 -20.30 11.27 7.83
N GLU A 35 -20.04 10.00 8.09
CA GLU A 35 -20.49 9.31 9.32
C GLU A 35 -19.93 10.00 10.57
N ASP A 36 -18.63 10.35 10.58
CA ASP A 36 -17.98 11.08 11.69
C ASP A 36 -18.57 12.48 11.91
N VAL A 37 -18.86 13.22 10.83
CA VAL A 37 -19.45 14.58 10.91
C VAL A 37 -20.95 14.55 11.20
N CYS A 38 -21.64 13.48 10.79
CA CYS A 38 -23.11 13.39 10.80
C CYS A 38 -23.68 12.51 11.90
N GLU A 39 -22.91 12.16 12.93
CA GLU A 39 -23.43 11.64 14.21
C GLU A 39 -24.54 12.54 14.83
N ARG A 40 -24.79 13.74 14.25
CA ARG A 40 -25.80 14.73 14.65
C ARG A 40 -26.80 15.18 13.56
N ARG A 41 -26.91 14.54 12.39
CA ARG A 41 -27.83 14.99 11.31
C ARG A 41 -28.57 13.85 10.58
N ASP A 42 -29.75 14.18 10.02
CA ASP A 42 -30.62 13.24 9.30
C ASP A 42 -29.99 12.68 8.02
N HIS A 43 -30.18 11.37 7.80
CA HIS A 43 -29.62 10.59 6.68
C HIS A 43 -29.93 11.12 5.28
N LEU A 44 -31.06 11.81 5.08
CA LEU A 44 -31.43 12.41 3.79
C LEU A 44 -30.53 13.60 3.41
N THR A 45 -30.05 14.36 4.39
CA THR A 45 -29.15 15.51 4.17
C THR A 45 -27.73 15.02 3.82
N ILE A 46 -27.32 13.89 4.38
CA ILE A 46 -26.02 13.23 4.16
C ILE A 46 -25.87 12.80 2.69
N GLY A 47 -26.89 12.16 2.11
CA GLY A 47 -26.86 11.67 0.74
C GLY A 47 -26.68 12.77 -0.31
N SER A 48 -27.33 13.92 -0.11
CA SER A 48 -27.22 15.08 -1.00
C SER A 48 -25.82 15.72 -0.96
N ILE A 49 -25.27 15.91 0.24
CA ILE A 49 -23.91 16.44 0.43
C ILE A 49 -22.87 15.50 -0.20
N PHE A 50 -23.01 14.19 0.01
CA PHE A 50 -22.13 13.18 -0.58
C PHE A 50 -22.12 13.23 -2.12
N SER A 51 -23.30 13.36 -2.73
CA SER A 51 -23.43 13.43 -4.19
C SER A 51 -22.71 14.66 -4.78
N ASN A 52 -22.86 15.82 -4.13
CA ASN A 52 -22.21 17.05 -4.55
C ASN A 52 -20.68 17.00 -4.43
N ILE A 53 -20.16 16.45 -3.31
CA ILE A 53 -18.72 16.30 -3.11
C ILE A 53 -18.14 15.30 -4.13
N LYS A 54 -18.80 14.15 -4.32
CA LYS A 54 -18.37 13.15 -5.31
C LYS A 54 -18.26 13.77 -6.71
N LYS A 55 -19.23 14.58 -7.12
CA LYS A 55 -19.22 15.28 -8.41
C LYS A 55 -18.06 16.27 -8.53
N ALA A 56 -17.83 17.11 -7.51
CA ALA A 56 -16.73 18.06 -7.48
C ALA A 56 -15.35 17.37 -7.56
N MET A 57 -15.19 16.25 -6.85
CA MET A 57 -13.96 15.46 -6.89
C MET A 57 -13.73 14.79 -8.24
N TYR A 58 -14.79 14.32 -8.90
CA TYR A 58 -14.68 13.73 -10.23
C TYR A 58 -14.25 14.79 -11.27
N ILE A 59 -14.83 15.98 -11.22
CA ILE A 59 -14.42 17.11 -12.06
C ILE A 59 -12.95 17.48 -11.79
N HIS A 60 -12.54 17.56 -10.53
CA HIS A 60 -11.16 17.83 -10.15
C HIS A 60 -10.20 16.74 -10.64
N TRP A 61 -10.61 15.47 -10.55
CA TRP A 61 -9.82 14.35 -11.07
C TRP A 61 -9.66 14.43 -12.59
N GLU A 62 -10.70 14.73 -13.38
CA GLU A 62 -10.58 14.79 -14.84
C GLU A 62 -9.73 15.99 -15.31
N THR A 63 -9.90 17.15 -14.68
CA THR A 63 -9.29 18.42 -15.11
C THR A 63 -7.89 18.65 -14.54
N ASN A 64 -7.56 18.12 -13.37
CA ASN A 64 -6.28 18.38 -12.71
C ASN A 64 -5.26 17.25 -12.97
N GLU A 65 -4.54 17.36 -14.09
CA GLU A 65 -3.42 16.49 -14.47
C GLU A 65 -2.33 16.37 -13.37
N GLU A 66 -2.02 17.48 -12.69
CA GLU A 66 -1.01 17.49 -11.63
C GLU A 66 -1.45 16.68 -10.42
N PHE A 67 -2.74 16.74 -10.08
CA PHE A 67 -3.34 15.91 -9.04
C PHE A 67 -3.26 14.42 -9.39
N LYS A 68 -3.56 14.03 -10.65
CA LYS A 68 -3.38 12.64 -11.12
C LYS A 68 -1.93 12.19 -10.98
N ARG A 69 -0.96 12.99 -11.45
CA ARG A 69 0.47 12.67 -11.37
C ARG A 69 0.93 12.49 -9.92
N ARG A 70 0.58 13.42 -9.03
CA ARG A 70 0.92 13.33 -7.60
C ARG A 70 0.32 12.08 -6.95
N TYR A 71 -0.94 11.75 -7.26
CA TYR A 71 -1.58 10.54 -6.77
C TYR A 71 -0.85 9.26 -7.21
N LEU A 72 -0.54 9.15 -8.50
CA LEU A 72 0.18 8.00 -9.06
C LEU A 72 1.58 7.87 -8.44
N MET A 73 2.30 8.99 -8.28
CA MET A 73 3.62 9.02 -7.64
C MET A 73 3.56 8.58 -6.17
N ASN A 74 2.58 9.08 -5.41
CA ASN A 74 2.37 8.66 -4.02
C ASN A 74 2.00 7.17 -3.90
N ARG A 75 1.24 6.63 -4.87
CA ARG A 75 0.93 5.20 -4.94
C ARG A 75 2.18 4.37 -5.24
N ALA A 76 3.00 4.79 -6.20
CA ALA A 76 4.26 4.14 -6.53
C ALA A 76 5.23 4.17 -5.33
N ASN A 77 5.34 5.29 -4.63
CA ASN A 77 6.15 5.45 -3.42
C ASN A 77 5.68 4.54 -2.29
N ARG A 78 4.36 4.36 -2.11
CA ARG A 78 3.81 3.43 -1.11
C ARG A 78 4.10 1.97 -1.48
N ALA A 79 3.97 1.61 -2.75
CA ALA A 79 4.33 0.26 -3.22
C ALA A 79 5.83 0.01 -3.02
N SER A 80 6.67 0.98 -3.36
CA SER A 80 8.13 0.95 -3.18
C SER A 80 8.53 0.86 -1.70
N SER A 81 7.91 1.63 -0.82
CA SER A 81 8.13 1.55 0.62
C SER A 81 7.75 0.16 1.16
N LYS A 82 6.61 -0.40 0.72
CA LYS A 82 6.20 -1.75 1.12
C LYS A 82 7.20 -2.81 0.62
N SER A 83 7.63 -2.75 -0.65
CA SER A 83 8.65 -3.67 -1.18
C SER A 83 10.02 -3.50 -0.54
N SER A 84 10.39 -2.26 -0.20
CA SER A 84 11.61 -1.95 0.55
C SER A 84 11.58 -2.58 1.95
N ASN A 85 10.45 -2.50 2.65
CA ASN A 85 10.29 -3.15 3.96
C ASN A 85 10.41 -4.68 3.86
N TYR A 86 9.83 -5.31 2.82
CA TYR A 86 10.04 -6.74 2.57
C TYR A 86 11.49 -7.06 2.22
N THR A 87 12.15 -6.24 1.39
CA THR A 87 13.55 -6.42 0.99
C THR A 87 14.51 -6.25 2.17
N CYS A 88 14.26 -5.27 3.04
CA CYS A 88 14.99 -5.05 4.28
C CYS A 88 14.80 -6.21 5.26
N GLY A 89 13.56 -6.71 5.40
CA GLY A 89 13.25 -7.92 6.17
C GLY A 89 13.96 -9.17 5.63
N LEU A 90 13.97 -9.35 4.30
CA LEU A 90 14.68 -10.43 3.61
C LEU A 90 16.20 -10.35 3.78
N ALA A 91 16.79 -9.17 3.67
CA ALA A 91 18.22 -8.96 3.89
C ALA A 91 18.62 -9.30 5.34
N THR A 92 17.77 -8.93 6.30
CA THR A 92 17.96 -9.28 7.72
C THR A 92 17.83 -10.79 7.94
N PHE A 93 16.83 -11.42 7.31
CA PHE A 93 16.61 -12.86 7.36
C PHE A 93 17.80 -13.64 6.78
N MET A 94 18.31 -13.25 5.61
CA MET A 94 19.48 -13.89 4.98
C MET A 94 20.74 -13.73 5.83
N LYS A 95 20.97 -12.54 6.44
CA LYS A 95 22.10 -12.34 7.37
C LYS A 95 22.01 -13.28 8.57
N THR A 96 20.81 -13.50 9.13
CA THR A 96 20.60 -14.42 10.25
C THR A 96 20.77 -15.87 9.83
N LYS A 97 20.27 -16.26 8.65
CA LYS A 97 20.46 -17.61 8.09
C LYS A 97 21.95 -17.94 7.96
N VAL A 98 22.75 -17.05 7.38
CA VAL A 98 24.21 -17.25 7.22
C VAL A 98 24.94 -17.36 8.56
N LYS A 99 24.51 -16.63 9.59
CA LYS A 99 25.08 -16.77 10.94
C LYS A 99 24.72 -18.12 11.56
N LEU A 100 23.47 -18.56 11.41
CA LEU A 100 23.00 -19.84 11.96
C LEU A 100 23.66 -21.04 11.27
N SER A 101 23.82 -20.99 9.95
CA SER A 101 24.50 -22.05 9.20
C SER A 101 25.96 -22.21 9.60
N LYS A 102 26.63 -21.10 9.95
CA LYS A 102 27.99 -21.12 10.51
C LYS A 102 28.03 -21.70 11.93
N LEU A 103 27.00 -21.47 12.74
CA LEU A 103 26.93 -22.01 14.11
C LEU A 103 26.65 -23.51 14.13
N LEU A 104 25.84 -24.01 13.19
CA LEU A 104 25.43 -25.41 13.10
C LEU A 104 26.28 -26.24 12.13
N ASP A 105 27.23 -25.60 11.44
CA ASP A 105 28.09 -26.18 10.40
C ASP A 105 27.32 -27.01 9.35
N ARG A 106 26.11 -26.57 9.00
CA ARG A 106 25.24 -27.22 8.01
C ARG A 106 24.35 -26.20 7.30
N ASP A 107 23.81 -26.56 6.14
CA ASP A 107 22.80 -25.72 5.50
C ASP A 107 21.51 -25.74 6.32
N VAL A 108 20.96 -24.54 6.56
CA VAL A 108 19.86 -24.31 7.47
C VAL A 108 18.58 -24.10 6.68
N MET A 109 17.53 -24.82 7.07
CA MET A 109 16.23 -24.68 6.43
C MET A 109 15.54 -23.37 6.85
N MET A 110 14.69 -22.80 5.99
CA MET A 110 13.97 -21.57 6.34
C MET A 110 13.12 -21.70 7.61
N ALA A 111 12.54 -22.89 7.86
CA ALA A 111 11.76 -23.19 9.05
C ALA A 111 12.59 -23.11 10.35
N GLU A 112 13.85 -23.54 10.33
CA GLU A 112 14.76 -23.50 11.49
C GLU A 112 15.17 -22.05 11.81
N THR A 113 15.41 -21.23 10.77
CA THR A 113 15.73 -19.80 10.94
C THR A 113 14.56 -19.05 11.55
N LEU A 114 13.31 -19.34 11.12
CA LEU A 114 12.11 -18.72 11.70
C LEU A 114 11.92 -19.08 13.19
N LYS A 115 12.10 -20.36 13.56
CA LYS A 115 12.07 -20.78 14.96
C LYS A 115 13.11 -20.06 15.81
N TYR A 116 14.36 -20.00 15.34
CA TYR A 116 15.44 -19.31 16.03
C TYR A 116 15.16 -17.80 16.23
N THR A 117 14.58 -17.14 15.22
CA THR A 117 14.25 -15.71 15.31
C THR A 117 13.12 -15.43 16.30
N HIS A 118 12.19 -16.37 16.47
CA HIS A 118 11.12 -16.30 17.47
C HIS A 118 11.70 -16.43 18.89
N THR A 119 12.52 -17.45 19.14
CA THR A 119 13.15 -17.69 20.44
C THR A 119 14.12 -16.57 20.84
N LEU A 120 14.83 -15.97 19.88
CA LEU A 120 15.71 -14.81 20.11
C LEU A 120 14.92 -13.55 20.50
N LYS A 121 13.66 -13.41 20.06
CA LYS A 121 12.79 -12.30 20.47
C LYS A 121 12.24 -12.51 21.88
N GLU A 122 11.90 -13.73 22.26
CA GLU A 122 11.42 -14.08 23.61
C GLU A 122 12.52 -13.94 24.68
N ASN A 123 13.78 -14.22 24.35
CA ASN A 123 14.91 -14.09 25.28
C ASN A 123 15.42 -12.64 25.50
N LYS A 124 14.71 -11.62 24.99
CA LYS A 124 15.04 -10.19 25.15
C LYS A 124 14.08 -9.44 26.06
N GLU A 125 13.16 -10.16 26.70
CA GLU A 125 12.30 -9.69 27.80
C GLU A 125 12.91 -10.15 29.13
#